data_AF-A0AAV6IKZ1-F1
#
_entry.id   AF-A0AAV6IKZ1-F1
#
_cell.length_a   1.000
_cell.length_b   1.000
_cell.length_c   1.000
_cell.angle_alpha   90.00
_cell.angle_beta   90.00
_cell.angle_gamma   90.00
#
_symmetry.space_group_name_H-M   'P 1'
#
loop_
_entity.id
_entity.type
_entity.pdbx_description
1 polymer ?
#
loop_
_entity_poly.entity_id
_entity_poly.type
_entity_poly.pdbx_seq_one_letter_code
_entity_poly.pdbx_strand_id
1 'polypeptide(L)'
;MHGVLPLVPPGQKGNEDGSPYSGQDANCGNTLLISLEELVKDGLLMKEELPEPIDGDRVNYSTVADVKDPMIAKAAKRLVLSEGDLKCQLEEFKNDPDITSWLEDAAYFAAIDNRLDRFSWYNWPEPLKNRHLAALEEIYQSQKDFIDIFIAQLFLFQRQWKKVRDYAQLKGISIMGDMPIYVGYHSADVWAHKKQFLLNRSGFPLLVSGVPPDAFSETGQLWGSPLYDWKAMEKNGFSWWICRLRHAQNLFDEFRIDHFRGFTGIWGVPTEAKFAMVGRWKVGPRKSLFDAIYRDVGKINIIAEDSGVITEDVVDLRKSIGAPGMAVLQFGFGSDSGNPHLPHNHEYNQVVYTGTHDNDTRISWALIRAALSSVARTAIIPMQDILGLGSSARMNIPATQFGNWSWRITSSLSFDSLEAEARKLRDMLAMYGRL
;
A
#
# COMPACT_ATOMS: atom_id res chain seq x y z
N MET A 1 -15.96 -9.33 0.28
CA MET A 1 -14.63 -8.72 0.50
C MET A 1 -14.41 -7.63 -0.55
N HIS A 2 -13.75 -6.53 -0.18
CA HIS A 2 -13.38 -5.44 -1.08
C HIS A 2 -11.86 -5.20 -0.98
N GLY A 3 -11.15 -5.24 -2.11
CA GLY A 3 -9.69 -5.03 -2.17
C GLY A 3 -9.34 -3.58 -2.46
N VAL A 4 -8.35 -3.04 -1.74
CA VAL A 4 -7.77 -1.72 -2.00
C VAL A 4 -6.26 -1.82 -2.22
N LEU A 5 -5.72 -0.88 -2.99
CA LEU A 5 -4.28 -0.67 -3.13
C LEU A 5 -3.69 -0.08 -1.83
N PRO A 6 -2.35 0.01 -1.68
CA PRO A 6 -1.75 0.66 -0.53
C PRO A 6 -2.35 2.06 -0.31
N LEU A 7 -2.73 2.37 0.93
CA LEU A 7 -3.34 3.66 1.27
C LEU A 7 -2.32 4.72 1.70
N VAL A 8 -1.03 4.44 1.48
CA VAL A 8 0.08 5.31 1.87
C VAL A 8 0.16 6.58 1.01
N PRO A 9 0.78 7.68 1.49
CA PRO A 9 1.04 8.85 0.66
C PRO A 9 1.84 8.43 -0.58
N PRO A 10 1.29 8.59 -1.80
CA PRO A 10 1.89 8.04 -3.00
C PRO A 10 3.17 8.79 -3.37
N GLY A 11 3.92 8.22 -4.31
CA GLY A 11 5.04 8.92 -4.94
C GLY A 11 4.59 10.26 -5.53
N GLN A 12 5.32 11.34 -5.23
CA GLN A 12 5.04 12.71 -5.73
C GLN A 12 6.18 13.29 -6.56
N LYS A 13 7.34 12.62 -6.61
CA LYS A 13 8.54 13.11 -7.31
C LYS A 13 8.90 12.19 -8.47
N GLY A 14 9.39 12.79 -9.55
CA GLY A 14 10.00 12.08 -10.66
C GLY A 14 9.01 11.31 -11.53
N ASN A 15 9.25 10.02 -11.68
CA ASN A 15 8.65 9.14 -12.67
C ASN A 15 7.64 8.13 -12.07
N GLU A 16 7.16 8.41 -10.85
CA GLU A 16 6.33 7.52 -10.04
C GLU A 16 5.10 8.26 -9.46
N ASP A 17 4.71 9.37 -10.10
CA ASP A 17 3.63 10.24 -9.63
C ASP A 17 2.31 9.46 -9.47
N GLY A 18 1.75 9.54 -8.27
CA GLY A 18 0.52 8.84 -7.89
C GLY A 18 0.65 7.35 -7.57
N SER A 19 1.86 6.76 -7.66
CA SER A 19 2.07 5.34 -7.39
C SER A 19 1.88 5.00 -5.89
N PRO A 20 0.93 4.11 -5.54
CA PRO A 20 0.77 3.62 -4.17
C PRO A 20 1.93 2.71 -3.71
N TYR A 21 2.70 2.16 -4.65
CA TYR A 21 3.83 1.27 -4.39
C TYR A 21 5.15 2.03 -4.19
N SER A 22 5.12 3.34 -4.41
CA SER A 22 6.23 4.28 -4.17
C SER A 22 5.91 5.18 -2.97
N GLY A 23 5.31 4.60 -1.93
CA GLY A 23 4.87 5.33 -0.74
C GLY A 23 6.01 6.10 -0.06
N GLN A 24 5.73 7.34 0.33
CA GLN A 24 6.69 8.19 1.05
C GLN A 24 6.91 7.72 2.50
N ASP A 25 5.95 6.97 3.04
CA ASP A 25 5.97 6.37 4.36
C ASP A 25 5.12 5.09 4.34
N ALA A 26 5.50 4.07 5.09
CA ALA A 26 4.81 2.77 5.08
C ALA A 26 3.57 2.71 5.98
N ASN A 27 3.34 3.71 6.85
CA ASN A 27 2.30 3.69 7.87
C ASN A 27 1.32 4.87 7.72
N CYS A 28 1.78 6.03 7.27
CA CYS A 28 0.91 7.18 7.01
C CYS A 28 -0.22 6.84 6.04
N GLY A 29 -1.33 7.56 6.15
CA GLY A 29 -2.39 7.53 5.16
C GLY A 29 -2.27 8.65 4.14
N ASN A 30 -2.71 8.39 2.90
CA ASN A 30 -2.78 9.38 1.84
C ASN A 30 -3.83 10.44 2.18
N THR A 31 -3.36 11.62 2.56
CA THR A 31 -4.21 12.76 2.91
C THR A 31 -5.11 13.21 1.75
N LEU A 32 -4.73 12.96 0.50
CA LEU A 32 -5.57 13.27 -0.66
C LEU A 32 -6.88 12.44 -0.69
N LEU A 33 -6.97 11.35 0.07
CA LEU A 33 -8.20 10.57 0.24
C LEU A 33 -9.18 11.18 1.26
N ILE A 34 -8.77 12.19 2.03
CA ILE A 34 -9.64 12.89 2.98
C ILE A 34 -10.77 13.59 2.20
N SER A 35 -12.02 13.27 2.55
CA SER A 35 -13.21 13.92 1.99
C SER A 35 -13.38 15.31 2.57
N LEU A 36 -13.38 16.33 1.70
CA LEU A 36 -13.63 17.72 2.09
C LEU A 36 -15.07 17.92 2.59
N GLU A 37 -16.03 17.18 2.03
CA GLU A 37 -17.43 17.24 2.46
C GLU A 37 -17.62 16.70 3.89
N GLU A 38 -16.87 15.67 4.27
CA GLU A 38 -16.88 15.17 5.65
C GLU A 38 -16.22 16.17 6.61
N LEU A 39 -15.20 16.91 6.17
CA LEU A 39 -14.62 18.01 6.96
C LEU A 39 -15.61 19.16 7.18
N VAL A 40 -16.52 19.41 6.23
CA VAL A 40 -17.63 20.37 6.41
C VAL A 40 -18.61 19.85 7.46
N LYS A 41 -18.94 18.56 7.44
CA LYS A 41 -19.83 17.94 8.45
C LYS A 41 -19.21 17.98 9.85
N ASP A 42 -17.91 17.80 9.95
CA ASP A 42 -17.14 17.93 11.21
C ASP A 42 -16.94 19.41 11.64
N GLY A 43 -17.40 20.39 10.84
CA GLY A 43 -17.27 21.83 11.15
C GLY A 43 -15.85 22.38 10.99
N LEU A 44 -14.94 21.62 10.37
CA LEU A 44 -13.55 22.01 10.14
C LEU A 44 -13.37 22.80 8.83
N LEU A 45 -14.30 22.67 7.89
CA LEU A 45 -14.42 23.52 6.69
C LEU A 45 -15.83 24.11 6.62
N MET A 46 -15.94 25.27 5.98
CA MET A 46 -17.24 25.85 5.60
C MET A 46 -17.59 25.44 4.17
N LYS A 47 -18.89 25.38 3.85
CA LYS A 47 -19.34 24.93 2.52
C LYS A 47 -18.84 25.86 1.42
N GLU A 48 -18.71 27.15 1.71
CA GLU A 48 -18.24 28.21 0.81
C GLU A 48 -16.73 28.10 0.53
N GLU A 49 -16.00 27.29 1.30
CA GLU A 49 -14.57 27.04 1.09
C GLU A 49 -14.29 25.84 0.18
N LEU A 50 -15.32 25.05 -0.17
CA LEU A 50 -15.17 23.94 -1.10
C LEU A 50 -14.84 24.47 -2.50
N PRO A 51 -13.99 23.77 -3.26
CA PRO A 51 -13.66 24.20 -4.61
C PRO A 51 -14.87 23.98 -5.52
N GLU A 52 -14.96 24.78 -6.58
CA GLU A 52 -15.88 24.49 -7.67
C GLU A 52 -15.56 23.11 -8.27
N PRO A 53 -16.57 22.37 -8.77
CA PRO A 53 -16.34 21.08 -9.40
C PRO A 53 -15.29 21.16 -10.51
N ILE A 54 -14.31 20.25 -10.46
CA ILE A 54 -13.25 20.14 -11.46
C ILE A 54 -13.59 18.98 -12.38
N ASP A 55 -13.82 19.28 -13.65
CA ASP A 55 -14.06 18.27 -14.68
C ASP A 55 -12.79 17.44 -14.93
N GLY A 56 -12.94 16.12 -14.90
CA GLY A 56 -11.84 15.21 -15.15
C GLY A 56 -12.22 13.75 -14.98
N ASP A 57 -12.22 13.01 -16.09
CA ASP A 57 -12.46 11.56 -16.12
C ASP A 57 -11.27 10.75 -15.57
N ARG A 58 -10.13 11.42 -15.33
CA ARG A 58 -8.91 10.84 -14.76
C ARG A 58 -8.37 11.70 -13.64
N VAL A 59 -7.69 11.08 -12.68
CA VAL A 59 -6.94 11.79 -11.64
C VAL A 59 -5.74 12.50 -12.27
N ASN A 60 -5.66 13.81 -12.06
CA ASN A 60 -4.42 14.57 -12.22
C ASN A 60 -3.87 14.85 -10.82
N TYR A 61 -2.82 14.14 -10.42
CA TYR A 61 -2.32 14.16 -9.05
C TYR A 61 -1.82 15.53 -8.60
N SER A 62 -1.13 16.27 -9.47
CA SER A 62 -0.67 17.63 -9.15
C SER A 62 -1.85 18.57 -8.94
N THR A 63 -2.85 18.54 -9.82
CA THR A 63 -4.06 19.36 -9.66
C THR A 63 -4.84 19.01 -8.39
N VAL A 64 -4.94 17.72 -8.06
CA VAL A 64 -5.62 17.29 -6.83
C VAL A 64 -4.87 17.77 -5.58
N ALA A 65 -3.54 17.66 -5.55
CA ALA A 65 -2.72 18.16 -4.46
C ALA A 65 -2.84 19.68 -4.29
N ASP A 66 -2.67 20.44 -5.39
CA ASP A 66 -2.76 21.91 -5.40
C ASP A 66 -4.10 22.43 -4.85
N VAL A 67 -5.18 21.69 -5.08
CA VAL A 67 -6.53 22.05 -4.62
C VAL A 67 -6.81 21.56 -3.19
N LYS A 68 -6.49 20.30 -2.88
CA LYS A 68 -6.90 19.67 -1.63
C LYS A 68 -5.94 19.96 -0.48
N ASP A 69 -4.63 20.02 -0.70
CA ASP A 69 -3.65 20.18 0.37
C ASP A 69 -3.86 21.47 1.18
N PRO A 70 -4.09 22.65 0.57
CA PRO A 70 -4.35 23.87 1.34
C PRO A 70 -5.63 23.79 2.19
N MET A 71 -6.66 23.10 1.70
CA MET A 71 -7.93 22.94 2.42
C MET A 71 -7.81 21.97 3.58
N ILE A 72 -7.11 20.84 3.37
CA ILE A 72 -6.83 19.85 4.40
C ILE A 72 -5.93 20.47 5.48
N ALA A 73 -4.89 21.21 5.12
CA ALA A 73 -4.05 21.95 6.06
C ALA A 73 -4.85 22.98 6.87
N LYS A 74 -5.78 23.70 6.23
CA LYS A 74 -6.69 24.63 6.92
C LYS A 74 -7.59 23.91 7.94
N ALA A 75 -8.18 22.78 7.55
CA ALA A 75 -9.01 21.97 8.43
C ALA A 75 -8.23 21.42 9.63
N ALA A 76 -7.03 20.88 9.37
CA ALA A 76 -6.11 20.40 10.41
C ALA A 76 -5.69 21.53 11.36
N LYS A 77 -5.38 22.73 10.84
CA LYS A 77 -5.06 23.89 11.69
C LYS A 77 -6.25 24.29 12.58
N ARG A 78 -7.48 24.29 12.05
CA ARG A 78 -8.68 24.55 12.85
C ARG A 78 -8.89 23.49 13.93
N LEU A 79 -8.64 22.22 13.61
CA LEU A 79 -8.70 21.13 14.59
C LEU A 79 -7.65 21.28 15.69
N VAL A 80 -6.41 21.66 15.34
CA VAL A 80 -5.34 21.85 16.34
C VAL A 80 -5.69 22.97 17.32
N LEU A 81 -6.33 24.04 16.83
CA LEU A 81 -6.74 25.22 17.59
C LEU A 81 -8.13 25.11 18.23
N SER A 82 -8.90 24.07 17.91
CA SER A 82 -10.25 23.90 18.46
C SER A 82 -10.20 23.35 19.87
N GLU A 83 -11.35 23.45 20.53
CA GLU A 83 -11.65 22.75 21.78
C GLU A 83 -12.81 21.78 21.54
N GLY A 84 -12.97 20.79 22.41
CA GLY A 84 -14.07 19.82 22.37
C GLY A 84 -13.65 18.41 21.92
N ASP A 85 -14.65 17.61 21.56
CA ASP A 85 -14.50 16.16 21.42
C ASP A 85 -13.49 15.74 20.34
N LEU A 86 -13.50 16.39 19.17
CA LEU A 86 -12.52 16.12 18.11
C LEU A 86 -11.08 16.43 18.54
N LYS A 87 -10.88 17.46 19.37
CA LYS A 87 -9.55 17.78 19.92
C LYS A 87 -9.11 16.71 20.92
N CYS A 88 -10.02 16.22 21.77
CA CYS A 88 -9.74 15.10 22.67
C CYS A 88 -9.34 13.84 21.91
N GLN A 89 -10.08 13.46 20.86
CA GLN A 89 -9.75 12.32 20.00
C GLN A 89 -8.39 12.47 19.30
N LEU A 90 -8.02 13.69 18.88
CA LEU A 90 -6.69 13.97 18.33
C LEU A 90 -5.58 13.73 19.37
N GLU A 91 -5.78 14.17 20.62
CA GLU A 91 -4.79 13.94 21.68
C GLU A 91 -4.74 12.45 22.09
N GLU A 92 -5.86 11.72 22.07
CA GLU A 92 -5.87 10.26 22.25
C GLU A 92 -5.08 9.55 21.15
N PHE A 93 -5.30 9.92 19.89
CA PHE A 93 -4.56 9.39 18.74
C PHE A 93 -3.05 9.63 18.86
N LYS A 94 -2.64 10.82 19.32
CA LYS A 94 -1.22 11.17 19.53
C LYS A 94 -0.54 10.35 20.61
N ASN A 95 -1.30 9.98 21.65
CA ASN A 95 -0.79 9.28 22.83
C ASN A 95 -0.97 7.76 22.76
N ASP A 96 -1.60 7.23 21.71
CA ASP A 96 -1.74 5.80 21.48
C ASP A 96 -0.36 5.18 21.17
N PRO A 97 0.16 4.27 22.01
CA PRO A 97 1.49 3.68 21.84
C PRO A 97 1.71 2.97 20.50
N ASP A 98 0.65 2.40 19.90
CA ASP A 98 0.73 1.74 18.60
C ASP A 98 0.77 2.73 17.42
N ILE A 99 0.38 3.99 17.67
CA ILE A 99 0.46 5.10 16.72
C ILE A 99 1.77 5.87 16.90
N THR A 100 2.13 6.24 18.13
CA THR A 100 3.32 7.03 18.44
C THR A 100 4.61 6.36 17.93
N SER A 101 4.63 5.02 17.87
CA SER A 101 5.79 4.24 17.42
C SER A 101 6.28 4.55 16.00
N TRP A 102 5.42 5.11 15.13
CA TRP A 102 5.76 5.52 13.76
C TRP A 102 5.39 6.99 13.48
N LEU A 103 4.37 7.53 14.15
CA LEU A 103 3.81 8.85 13.87
C LEU A 103 4.82 9.98 14.07
N GLU A 104 5.58 9.96 15.17
CA GLU A 104 6.55 11.02 15.45
C GLU A 104 7.65 11.03 14.38
N ASP A 105 8.23 9.86 14.09
CA ASP A 105 9.29 9.74 13.09
C ASP A 105 8.83 10.22 11.71
N ALA A 106 7.60 9.90 11.31
CA ALA A 106 7.00 10.40 10.08
C ALA A 106 6.84 11.93 10.09
N ALA A 107 6.36 12.51 11.18
CA ALA A 107 6.14 13.95 11.28
C ALA A 107 7.46 14.76 11.27
N TYR A 108 8.48 14.31 12.01
CA TYR A 108 9.81 14.92 11.97
C TYR A 108 10.45 14.77 10.59
N PHE A 109 10.34 13.60 9.96
CA PHE A 109 10.86 13.38 8.63
C PHE A 109 10.23 14.35 7.62
N ALA A 110 8.90 14.45 7.60
CA ALA A 110 8.16 15.35 6.72
C ALA A 110 8.54 16.83 6.96
N ALA A 111 8.67 17.25 8.22
CA ALA A 111 9.07 18.61 8.58
C ALA A 111 10.49 18.96 8.09
N ILE A 112 11.44 18.03 8.24
CA ILE A 112 12.81 18.21 7.77
C ILE A 112 12.85 18.23 6.24
N ASP A 113 12.13 17.32 5.58
CA ASP A 113 12.11 17.23 4.12
C ASP A 113 11.54 18.49 3.49
N ASN A 114 10.41 18.97 4.02
CA ASN A 114 9.78 20.21 3.58
C ASN A 114 10.69 21.43 3.75
N ARG A 115 11.49 21.48 4.82
CA ARG A 115 12.42 22.60 5.08
C ARG A 115 13.65 22.59 4.18
N LEU A 116 14.20 21.41 3.88
CA LEU A 116 15.49 21.28 3.21
C LEU A 116 15.38 21.14 1.69
N ASP A 117 14.22 20.71 1.18
CA ASP A 117 13.92 20.45 -0.24
C ASP A 117 15.10 19.80 -0.98
N ARG A 118 15.56 18.67 -0.44
CA ARG A 118 16.65 17.88 -1.03
C ARG A 118 16.07 16.65 -1.72
N PHE A 119 16.88 16.05 -2.59
CA PHE A 119 16.50 14.82 -3.29
C PHE A 119 16.30 13.64 -2.32
N SER A 120 17.11 13.54 -1.27
CA SER A 120 17.01 12.47 -0.26
C SER A 120 17.60 12.90 1.09
N TRP A 121 17.17 12.25 2.18
CA TRP A 121 17.73 12.39 3.52
C TRP A 121 19.23 12.08 3.59
N TYR A 122 19.75 11.32 2.62
CA TYR A 122 21.19 11.08 2.50
C TYR A 122 22.00 12.38 2.40
N ASN A 123 21.41 13.42 1.80
CA ASN A 123 22.02 14.72 1.57
C ASN A 123 21.66 15.77 2.63
N TRP A 124 20.94 15.38 3.69
CA TRP A 124 20.68 16.29 4.80
C TRP A 124 21.95 16.59 5.60
N PRO A 125 22.01 17.75 6.29
CA PRO A 125 23.07 18.05 7.25
C PRO A 125 23.24 16.90 8.25
N GLU A 126 24.48 16.61 8.61
CA GLU A 126 24.85 15.46 9.44
C GLU A 126 24.01 15.33 10.73
N PRO A 127 23.73 16.41 11.50
CA PRO A 127 22.93 16.29 12.71
C PRO A 127 21.48 15.82 12.46
N LEU A 128 20.89 16.19 11.33
CA LEU A 128 19.52 15.79 10.95
C LEU A 128 19.53 14.41 10.29
N LYS A 129 20.50 14.15 9.41
CA LYS A 129 20.71 12.85 8.79
C LYS A 129 20.89 11.75 9.84
N ASN A 130 21.68 12.01 10.88
CA ASN A 130 22.01 11.07 11.95
C ASN A 130 21.20 11.25 13.23
N ARG A 131 20.15 12.08 13.21
CA ARG A 131 19.16 12.18 14.30
C ARG A 131 19.78 12.56 15.64
N HIS A 132 20.65 13.56 15.65
CA HIS A 132 21.16 14.14 16.89
C HIS A 132 20.00 14.75 17.67
N LEU A 133 19.86 14.40 18.95
CA LEU A 133 18.73 14.83 19.79
C LEU A 133 18.55 16.35 19.79
N ALA A 134 19.63 17.12 19.98
CA ALA A 134 19.57 18.58 19.96
C ALA A 134 19.09 19.16 18.62
N ALA A 135 19.43 18.51 17.49
CA ALA A 135 18.97 18.95 16.18
C ALA A 135 17.48 18.64 15.96
N LEU A 136 16.99 17.51 16.47
CA LEU A 136 15.57 17.19 16.44
C LEU A 136 14.76 18.13 17.35
N GLU A 137 15.26 18.45 18.53
CA GLU A 137 14.63 19.46 19.41
C GLU A 137 14.55 20.83 18.72
N GLU A 138 15.59 21.26 18.02
CA GLU A 138 15.57 22.50 17.22
C GLU A 138 14.53 22.43 16.08
N ILE A 139 14.41 21.30 15.40
CA ILE A 139 13.36 21.09 14.40
C ILE A 139 11.98 21.20 15.04
N TYR A 140 11.74 20.57 16.18
CA TYR A 140 10.46 20.68 16.87
C TYR A 140 10.12 22.13 17.22
N GLN A 141 11.07 22.88 17.77
CA GLN A 141 10.84 24.28 18.11
C GLN A 141 10.60 25.15 16.87
N SER A 142 11.36 24.92 15.79
CA SER A 142 11.28 25.73 14.57
C SER A 142 10.17 25.34 13.60
N GLN A 143 9.63 24.12 13.70
CA GLN A 143 8.61 23.55 12.80
C GLN A 143 7.40 22.98 13.57
N LYS A 144 7.17 23.44 14.80
CA LYS A 144 6.09 22.94 15.66
C LYS A 144 4.73 22.93 14.96
N ASP A 145 4.37 24.06 14.35
CA ASP A 145 3.09 24.20 13.65
C ASP A 145 2.96 23.21 12.48
N PHE A 146 4.05 22.95 11.75
CA PHE A 146 4.06 21.96 10.66
C PHE A 146 3.82 20.55 11.22
N ILE A 147 4.55 20.17 12.26
CA ILE A 147 4.45 18.84 12.89
C ILE A 147 3.04 18.62 13.44
N ASP A 148 2.49 19.59 14.17
CA ASP A 148 1.13 19.50 14.73
C ASP A 148 0.07 19.40 13.63
N ILE A 149 0.21 20.17 12.55
CA ILE A 149 -0.70 20.10 11.39
C ILE A 149 -0.58 18.73 10.70
N PHE A 150 0.63 18.25 10.44
CA PHE A 150 0.88 16.95 9.80
C PHE A 150 0.23 15.81 10.59
N ILE A 151 0.44 15.79 11.90
CA ILE A 151 -0.18 14.81 12.80
C ILE A 151 -1.72 14.91 12.76
N ALA A 152 -2.26 16.13 12.78
CA ALA A 152 -3.71 16.34 12.69
C ALA A 152 -4.30 15.88 11.34
N GLN A 153 -3.55 16.02 10.24
CA GLN A 153 -3.96 15.49 8.94
C GLN A 153 -4.03 13.95 8.95
N LEU A 154 -3.06 13.28 9.56
CA LEU A 154 -3.07 11.82 9.71
C LEU A 154 -4.21 11.34 10.61
N PHE A 155 -4.52 12.08 11.68
CA PHE A 155 -5.71 11.82 12.49
C PHE A 155 -7.00 11.92 11.67
N LEU A 156 -7.14 12.97 10.84
CA LEU A 156 -8.31 13.14 9.98
C LEU A 156 -8.46 11.99 8.98
N PHE A 157 -7.34 11.54 8.39
CA PHE A 157 -7.33 10.33 7.57
C PHE A 157 -7.81 9.11 8.37
N GLN A 158 -7.21 8.86 9.54
CA GLN A 158 -7.52 7.70 10.37
C GLN A 158 -9.01 7.67 10.77
N ARG A 159 -9.56 8.82 11.17
CA ARG A 159 -10.97 8.98 11.54
C ARG A 159 -11.89 8.65 10.36
N GLN A 160 -11.63 9.22 9.19
CA GLN A 160 -12.47 8.96 8.02
C GLN A 160 -12.35 7.52 7.53
N TRP A 161 -11.14 6.95 7.51
CA TRP A 161 -10.93 5.55 7.14
C TRP A 161 -11.62 4.59 8.11
N LYS A 162 -11.52 4.85 9.43
CA LYS A 162 -12.23 4.08 10.46
C LYS A 162 -13.75 4.09 10.23
N LYS A 163 -14.33 5.24 9.88
CA LYS A 163 -15.76 5.37 9.54
C LYS A 163 -16.14 4.54 8.32
N VAL A 164 -15.30 4.50 7.28
CA VAL A 164 -15.50 3.65 6.09
C VAL A 164 -15.44 2.17 6.46
N ARG A 165 -14.43 1.77 7.23
CA ARG A 165 -14.26 0.39 7.70
C ARG A 165 -15.45 -0.08 8.55
N ASP A 166 -15.89 0.74 9.50
CA ASP A 166 -17.02 0.42 10.38
C ASP A 166 -18.32 0.26 9.57
N TYR A 167 -18.52 1.11 8.55
CA TYR A 167 -19.66 0.96 7.65
C TYR A 167 -19.58 -0.29 6.78
N ALA A 168 -18.40 -0.64 6.27
CA ALA A 168 -18.17 -1.88 5.53
C ALA A 168 -18.48 -3.11 6.40
N GLN A 169 -18.00 -3.12 7.65
CA GLN A 169 -18.27 -4.19 8.61
C GLN A 169 -19.77 -4.32 8.92
N LEU A 170 -20.48 -3.20 9.10
CA LEU A 170 -21.94 -3.19 9.27
C LEU A 170 -22.68 -3.84 8.08
N LYS A 171 -22.11 -3.78 6.87
CA LYS A 171 -22.63 -4.41 5.66
C LYS A 171 -22.08 -5.82 5.42
N GLY A 172 -21.31 -6.39 6.34
CA GLY A 172 -20.69 -7.70 6.19
C GLY A 172 -19.58 -7.74 5.13
N ILE A 173 -18.94 -6.60 4.86
CA ILE A 173 -17.87 -6.47 3.88
C ILE A 173 -16.53 -6.34 4.61
N SER A 174 -15.67 -7.34 4.48
CA SER A 174 -14.27 -7.23 4.89
C SER A 174 -13.45 -6.43 3.87
N ILE A 175 -12.54 -5.58 4.36
CA ILE A 175 -11.61 -4.82 3.53
C ILE A 175 -10.24 -5.52 3.51
N MET A 176 -9.76 -5.83 2.30
CA MET A 176 -8.44 -6.38 2.05
C MET A 176 -7.50 -5.27 1.61
N GLY A 177 -6.50 -4.97 2.43
CA GLY A 177 -5.43 -4.03 2.08
C GLY A 177 -4.33 -4.67 1.23
N ASP A 178 -3.30 -3.87 0.92
CA ASP A 178 -2.13 -4.31 0.18
C ASP A 178 -0.88 -3.66 0.79
N MET A 179 0.17 -4.46 0.98
CA MET A 179 1.42 -4.07 1.61
C MET A 179 2.59 -4.49 0.71
N PRO A 180 3.32 -3.53 0.10
CA PRO A 180 4.57 -3.81 -0.57
C PRO A 180 5.58 -4.41 0.41
N ILE A 181 6.26 -5.50 0.04
CA ILE A 181 7.26 -6.09 0.94
C ILE A 181 8.34 -5.06 1.31
N TYR A 182 8.81 -4.26 0.35
CA TYR A 182 9.83 -3.23 0.56
C TYR A 182 9.22 -1.86 0.88
N VAL A 183 10.06 -0.93 1.32
CA VAL A 183 9.72 0.48 1.57
C VAL A 183 10.67 1.39 0.80
N GLY A 184 10.26 2.63 0.50
CA GLY A 184 11.11 3.60 -0.19
C GLY A 184 12.34 4.00 0.61
N TYR A 185 13.47 4.29 -0.05
CA TYR A 185 14.70 4.74 0.62
C TYR A 185 14.52 6.10 1.31
N HIS A 186 13.87 7.05 0.62
CA HIS A 186 13.60 8.38 1.14
C HIS A 186 12.29 8.40 1.93
N SER A 187 12.31 7.74 3.09
CA SER A 187 11.17 7.60 3.99
C SER A 187 11.60 7.70 5.44
N ALA A 188 10.65 7.99 6.34
CA ALA A 188 10.88 7.93 7.78
C ALA A 188 11.26 6.50 8.21
N ASP A 189 10.66 5.47 7.58
CA ASP A 189 10.95 4.06 7.83
C ASP A 189 12.44 3.74 7.78
N VAL A 190 13.15 4.26 6.77
CA VAL A 190 14.59 4.01 6.60
C VAL A 190 15.42 5.00 7.40
N TRP A 191 15.06 6.29 7.39
CA TRP A 191 15.83 7.33 8.07
C TRP A 191 15.86 7.13 9.60
N ALA A 192 14.73 6.77 10.21
CA ALA A 192 14.61 6.53 11.65
C ALA A 192 15.15 5.16 12.07
N HIS A 193 15.10 4.17 11.18
CA HIS A 193 15.45 2.77 11.50
C HIS A 193 16.60 2.20 10.66
N LYS A 194 17.62 3.00 10.36
CA LYS A 194 18.78 2.63 9.51
C LYS A 194 19.37 1.23 9.77
N LYS A 195 19.40 0.77 11.04
CA LYS A 195 19.95 -0.54 11.43
C LYS A 195 19.11 -1.74 10.95
N GLN A 196 17.88 -1.50 10.52
CA GLN A 196 16.99 -2.52 9.97
C GLN A 196 17.24 -2.78 8.48
N PHE A 197 18.12 -1.99 7.85
CA PHE A 197 18.39 -2.02 6.41
C PHE A 197 19.87 -2.22 6.12
N LEU A 198 20.18 -2.80 4.97
CA LEU A 198 21.54 -3.02 4.47
C LEU A 198 22.13 -1.71 3.92
N LEU A 199 22.50 -0.80 4.83
CA LEU A 199 23.13 0.47 4.53
C LEU A 199 24.63 0.46 4.88
N ASN A 200 25.42 1.23 4.13
CA ASN A 200 26.81 1.48 4.48
C ASN A 200 26.91 2.46 5.66
N ARG A 201 28.12 2.73 6.16
CA ARG A 201 28.35 3.63 7.30
C ARG A 201 27.85 5.06 7.07
N SER A 202 27.78 5.50 5.82
CA SER A 202 27.26 6.81 5.43
C SER A 202 25.74 6.82 5.26
N GLY A 203 25.06 5.68 5.42
CA GLY A 203 23.62 5.52 5.26
C GLY A 203 23.16 5.20 3.84
N PHE A 204 24.06 5.00 2.88
CA PHE A 204 23.67 4.68 1.50
C PHE A 204 23.41 3.17 1.33
N PRO A 205 22.41 2.73 0.53
CA PRO A 205 22.15 1.30 0.32
C PRO A 205 23.37 0.56 -0.23
N LEU A 206 23.64 -0.63 0.31
CA LEU A 206 24.65 -1.55 -0.22
C LEU A 206 24.09 -2.38 -1.38
N LEU A 207 22.81 -2.73 -1.28
CA LEU A 207 22.06 -3.47 -2.26
C LEU A 207 20.64 -2.90 -2.34
N VAL A 208 20.06 -3.03 -3.52
CA VAL A 208 18.68 -2.66 -3.80
C VAL A 208 17.87 -3.84 -4.31
N SER A 209 16.54 -3.71 -4.20
CA SER A 209 15.56 -4.68 -4.64
C SER A 209 15.43 -4.72 -6.17
N GLY A 210 14.99 -5.87 -6.65
CA GLY A 210 14.64 -6.12 -8.03
C GLY A 210 14.24 -7.58 -8.20
N VAL A 211 14.08 -8.00 -9.44
CA VAL A 211 13.90 -9.41 -9.84
C VAL A 211 14.82 -9.75 -11.00
N PRO A 212 15.35 -10.98 -11.06
CA PRO A 212 16.16 -11.42 -12.19
C PRO A 212 15.29 -11.52 -13.47
N PRO A 213 15.91 -11.69 -14.64
CA PRO A 213 15.19 -12.14 -15.82
C PRO A 213 14.38 -13.40 -15.58
N ASP A 214 13.20 -13.46 -16.21
CA ASP A 214 12.32 -14.62 -16.20
C ASP A 214 11.65 -14.81 -17.57
N ALA A 215 10.71 -15.75 -17.67
CA ALA A 215 9.99 -16.04 -18.92
C ALA A 215 9.17 -14.85 -19.47
N PHE A 216 8.90 -13.83 -18.65
CA PHE A 216 8.11 -12.65 -19.00
C PHE A 216 8.97 -11.37 -19.15
N SER A 217 10.21 -11.38 -18.66
CA SER A 217 11.15 -10.26 -18.75
C SER A 217 12.57 -10.74 -19.02
N GLU A 218 13.11 -10.41 -20.20
CA GLU A 218 14.49 -10.74 -20.57
C GLU A 218 15.56 -10.01 -19.73
N THR A 219 15.22 -8.88 -19.14
CA THR A 219 16.17 -8.02 -18.40
C THR A 219 15.94 -8.02 -16.88
N GLY A 220 14.86 -8.65 -16.42
CA GLY A 220 14.38 -8.53 -15.06
C GLY A 220 13.87 -7.11 -14.78
N GLN A 221 13.77 -6.74 -13.50
CA GLN A 221 13.33 -5.41 -13.09
C GLN A 221 14.19 -4.90 -11.94
N LEU A 222 14.65 -3.65 -12.04
CA LEU A 222 15.41 -2.98 -10.99
C LEU A 222 14.48 -1.99 -10.30
N TRP A 223 14.06 -2.30 -9.06
CA TRP A 223 13.09 -1.49 -8.33
C TRP A 223 13.74 -0.43 -7.45
N GLY A 224 14.96 -0.69 -6.95
CA GLY A 224 15.75 0.35 -6.27
C GLY A 224 15.47 0.54 -4.78
N SER A 225 14.53 -0.20 -4.18
CA SER A 225 14.26 -0.11 -2.74
C SER A 225 15.42 -0.68 -1.91
N PRO A 226 15.75 -0.13 -0.73
CA PRO A 226 16.75 -0.71 0.16
C PRO A 226 16.28 -2.08 0.66
N LEU A 227 17.25 -2.99 0.85
CA LEU A 227 16.97 -4.31 1.41
C LEU A 227 17.07 -4.34 2.93
N TYR A 228 16.27 -5.20 3.56
CA TYR A 228 16.31 -5.44 4.99
C TYR A 228 17.58 -6.16 5.43
N ASP A 229 18.11 -5.78 6.60
CA ASP A 229 19.07 -6.60 7.34
C ASP A 229 18.31 -7.59 8.24
N TRP A 230 17.85 -8.68 7.63
CA TRP A 230 17.09 -9.72 8.34
C TRP A 230 17.83 -10.32 9.54
N LYS A 231 19.16 -10.34 9.52
CA LYS A 231 19.97 -10.81 10.66
C LYS A 231 19.92 -9.81 11.82
N ALA A 232 19.92 -8.52 11.54
CA ALA A 232 19.74 -7.49 12.57
C ALA A 232 18.30 -7.51 13.13
N MET A 233 17.30 -7.67 12.25
CA MET A 233 15.89 -7.79 12.65
C MET A 233 15.63 -9.03 13.51
N GLU A 234 16.22 -10.18 13.18
CA GLU A 234 16.02 -11.39 13.99
C GLU A 234 16.53 -11.21 15.43
N LYS A 235 17.64 -10.49 15.62
CA LYS A 235 18.22 -10.21 16.95
C LYS A 235 17.33 -9.36 17.85
N ASN A 236 16.48 -8.51 17.28
CA ASN A 236 15.53 -7.70 18.04
C ASN A 236 14.09 -8.22 17.94
N GLY A 237 13.92 -9.49 17.53
CA GLY A 237 12.62 -10.15 17.48
C GLY A 237 11.69 -9.64 16.38
N PHE A 238 12.24 -9.05 15.31
CA PHE A 238 11.50 -8.50 14.17
C PHE A 238 10.59 -7.31 14.54
N SER A 239 10.97 -6.52 15.55
CA SER A 239 10.13 -5.45 16.11
C SER A 239 9.58 -4.46 15.08
N TRP A 240 10.36 -4.12 14.05
CA TRP A 240 9.94 -3.20 12.98
C TRP A 240 8.80 -3.80 12.14
N TRP A 241 8.91 -5.07 11.74
CA TRP A 241 7.85 -5.76 10.99
C TRP A 241 6.60 -6.01 11.83
N ILE A 242 6.76 -6.30 13.12
CA ILE A 242 5.64 -6.41 14.07
C ILE A 242 4.86 -5.10 14.14
N CYS A 243 5.55 -3.97 14.25
CA CYS A 243 4.92 -2.65 14.26
C CYS A 243 4.14 -2.38 12.96
N ARG A 244 4.76 -2.63 11.81
CA ARG A 244 4.15 -2.45 10.49
C ARG A 244 2.87 -3.29 10.32
N LEU A 245 2.89 -4.55 10.75
CA LEU A 245 1.75 -5.45 10.63
C LEU A 245 0.64 -5.15 11.63
N ARG A 246 0.98 -4.72 12.84
CA ARG A 246 -0.01 -4.24 13.81
C ARG A 246 -0.76 -3.03 13.27
N HIS A 247 -0.03 -2.07 12.69
CA HIS A 247 -0.68 -0.93 12.05
C HIS A 247 -1.56 -1.34 10.86
N ALA A 248 -1.12 -2.29 10.03
CA ALA A 248 -1.96 -2.80 8.94
C ALA A 248 -3.29 -3.43 9.43
N GLN A 249 -3.30 -4.12 10.58
CA GLN A 249 -4.55 -4.64 11.19
C GLN A 249 -5.49 -3.53 11.68
N ASN A 250 -4.96 -2.36 12.03
CA ASN A 250 -5.78 -1.20 12.38
C ASN A 250 -6.51 -0.64 11.15
N LEU A 251 -5.98 -0.86 9.95
CA LEU A 251 -6.57 -0.40 8.70
C LEU A 251 -7.43 -1.45 8.00
N PHE A 252 -7.05 -2.73 8.06
CA PHE A 252 -7.61 -3.78 7.22
C PHE A 252 -8.00 -5.03 8.01
N ASP A 253 -8.94 -5.81 7.47
CA ASP A 253 -9.34 -7.10 8.06
C ASP A 253 -8.41 -8.24 7.59
N GLU A 254 -7.90 -8.11 6.35
CA GLU A 254 -6.89 -8.96 5.72
C GLU A 254 -5.99 -8.08 4.84
N PHE A 255 -4.82 -8.55 4.44
CA PHE A 255 -3.99 -7.81 3.49
C PHE A 255 -3.11 -8.72 2.64
N ARG A 256 -2.95 -8.34 1.38
CA ARG A 256 -1.95 -8.91 0.47
C ARG A 256 -0.58 -8.39 0.87
N ILE A 257 0.42 -9.27 0.88
CA ILE A 257 1.83 -8.83 0.88
C ILE A 257 2.39 -9.08 -0.52
N ASP A 258 2.67 -7.99 -1.23
CA ASP A 258 3.25 -8.02 -2.57
C ASP A 258 4.68 -8.57 -2.53
N HIS A 259 5.04 -9.36 -3.53
CA HIS A 259 6.34 -10.04 -3.63
C HIS A 259 6.66 -10.89 -2.39
N PHE A 260 5.66 -11.67 -1.92
CA PHE A 260 5.77 -12.52 -0.72
C PHE A 260 6.99 -13.46 -0.76
N ARG A 261 7.39 -13.88 -1.96
CA ARG A 261 8.58 -14.71 -2.18
C ARG A 261 9.87 -14.12 -1.62
N GLY A 262 9.94 -12.80 -1.41
CA GLY A 262 11.03 -12.12 -0.71
C GLY A 262 11.25 -12.59 0.73
N PHE A 263 10.26 -13.23 1.37
CA PHE A 263 10.47 -13.83 2.70
C PHE A 263 11.28 -15.13 2.66
N THR A 264 11.41 -15.80 1.51
CA THR A 264 12.29 -16.97 1.35
C THR A 264 13.59 -16.62 0.66
N GLY A 265 13.50 -15.87 -0.44
CA GLY A 265 14.62 -15.51 -1.30
C GLY A 265 14.43 -14.12 -1.89
N ILE A 266 15.45 -13.28 -1.73
CA ILE A 266 15.49 -11.90 -2.21
C ILE A 266 16.55 -11.77 -3.29
N TRP A 267 16.20 -11.19 -4.43
CA TRP A 267 17.17 -10.80 -5.44
C TRP A 267 17.77 -9.43 -5.08
N GLY A 268 19.03 -9.44 -4.65
CA GLY A 268 19.74 -8.22 -4.28
C GLY A 268 20.73 -7.77 -5.33
N VAL A 269 20.54 -6.55 -5.84
CA VAL A 269 21.36 -5.94 -6.89
C VAL A 269 22.29 -4.89 -6.26
N PRO A 270 23.59 -4.86 -6.59
CA PRO A 270 24.48 -3.76 -6.18
C PRO A 270 23.93 -2.40 -6.57
N THR A 271 23.94 -1.43 -5.65
CA THR A 271 23.29 -0.13 -5.84
C THR A 271 23.89 0.68 -7.00
N GLU A 272 25.17 0.46 -7.33
CA GLU A 272 25.84 1.05 -8.49
C GLU A 272 25.44 0.43 -9.84
N ALA A 273 24.73 -0.70 -9.85
CA ALA A 273 24.32 -1.37 -11.07
C ALA A 273 23.13 -0.66 -11.73
N LYS A 274 23.12 -0.66 -13.07
CA LYS A 274 22.04 -0.09 -13.89
C LYS A 274 20.96 -1.10 -14.28
N PHE A 275 21.22 -2.40 -14.08
CA PHE A 275 20.37 -3.50 -14.57
C PHE A 275 20.23 -4.58 -13.51
N ALA A 276 19.08 -5.25 -13.47
CA ALA A 276 18.78 -6.26 -12.46
C ALA A 276 19.58 -7.57 -12.63
N MET A 277 20.06 -7.86 -13.85
CA MET A 277 20.74 -9.11 -14.21
C MET A 277 21.99 -9.44 -13.36
N VAL A 278 22.62 -8.44 -12.74
CA VAL A 278 23.86 -8.62 -11.96
C VAL A 278 23.62 -8.86 -10.46
N GLY A 279 22.37 -9.06 -10.06
CA GLY A 279 22.01 -9.37 -8.68
C GLY A 279 22.37 -10.79 -8.24
N ARG A 280 22.08 -11.10 -6.98
CA ARG A 280 22.21 -12.45 -6.40
C ARG A 280 21.08 -12.74 -5.44
N TRP A 281 20.67 -14.00 -5.41
CA TRP A 281 19.72 -14.49 -4.40
C TRP A 281 20.34 -14.45 -3.01
N LYS A 282 19.59 -13.89 -2.07
CA LYS A 282 19.86 -13.89 -0.63
C LYS A 282 18.73 -14.60 0.09
N VAL A 283 19.06 -15.30 1.16
CA VAL A 283 18.07 -16.00 1.99
C VAL A 283 17.30 -14.97 2.83
N GLY A 284 15.97 -15.05 2.78
CA GLY A 284 15.05 -14.27 3.61
C GLY A 284 14.86 -14.89 5.00
N PRO A 285 14.00 -14.30 5.85
CA PRO A 285 13.81 -14.73 7.24
C PRO A 285 12.96 -16.01 7.37
N ARG A 286 12.20 -16.37 6.32
CA ARG A 286 11.33 -17.54 6.29
C ARG A 286 10.35 -17.53 7.48
N LYS A 287 10.13 -18.69 8.11
CA LYS A 287 9.09 -18.89 9.13
C LYS A 287 9.35 -18.15 10.45
N SER A 288 10.61 -17.86 10.80
CA SER A 288 10.93 -17.22 12.10
C SER A 288 10.31 -15.84 12.26
N LEU A 289 10.20 -15.08 11.16
CA LEU A 289 9.47 -13.82 11.12
C LEU A 289 7.98 -14.02 11.48
N PHE A 290 7.31 -14.96 10.82
CA PHE A 290 5.88 -15.22 11.04
C PHE A 290 5.59 -15.80 12.43
N ASP A 291 6.51 -16.59 12.98
CA ASP A 291 6.40 -17.07 14.35
C ASP A 291 6.51 -15.93 15.37
N ALA A 292 7.40 -14.95 15.12
CA ALA A 292 7.50 -13.76 15.96
C ALA A 292 6.25 -12.88 15.86
N ILE A 293 5.74 -12.68 14.64
CA ILE A 293 4.50 -11.93 14.42
C ILE A 293 3.32 -12.60 15.11
N TYR A 294 3.15 -13.92 14.95
CA TYR A 294 2.05 -14.64 15.57
C TYR A 294 2.08 -14.54 17.10
N ARG A 295 3.27 -14.58 17.71
CA ARG A 295 3.45 -14.41 19.15
C ARG A 295 3.04 -13.02 19.64
N ASP A 296 3.39 -11.97 18.91
CA ASP A 296 3.29 -10.57 19.41
C ASP A 296 2.06 -9.81 18.88
N VAL A 297 1.41 -10.32 17.83
CA VAL A 297 0.29 -9.69 17.11
C VAL A 297 -0.91 -10.65 16.99
N GLY A 298 -0.71 -11.94 17.25
CA GLY A 298 -1.75 -12.96 17.10
C GLY A 298 -1.97 -13.37 15.65
N LYS A 299 -3.17 -13.89 15.36
CA LYS A 299 -3.51 -14.36 14.01
C LYS A 299 -3.66 -13.16 13.07
N ILE A 300 -2.89 -13.17 11.98
CA ILE A 300 -3.02 -12.25 10.86
C ILE A 300 -3.48 -12.99 9.60
N ASN A 301 -4.38 -12.36 8.86
CA ASN A 301 -4.89 -12.89 7.60
C ASN A 301 -4.09 -12.28 6.45
N ILE A 302 -2.98 -12.95 6.10
CA ILE A 302 -2.13 -12.57 4.97
C ILE A 302 -2.58 -13.30 3.73
N ILE A 303 -2.65 -12.60 2.60
CA ILE A 303 -2.68 -13.18 1.26
C ILE A 303 -1.26 -13.07 0.69
N ALA A 304 -0.67 -14.19 0.30
CA ALA A 304 0.65 -14.22 -0.32
C ALA A 304 0.50 -13.90 -1.81
N GLU A 305 1.11 -12.81 -2.27
CA GLU A 305 1.38 -12.60 -3.68
C GLU A 305 2.51 -13.53 -4.11
N ASP A 306 2.15 -14.63 -4.77
CA ASP A 306 3.05 -15.70 -5.20
C ASP A 306 3.03 -15.92 -6.73
N SER A 307 2.87 -14.84 -7.49
CA SER A 307 2.89 -14.89 -8.96
C SER A 307 4.32 -15.03 -9.52
N GLY A 308 4.40 -15.41 -10.80
CA GLY A 308 5.67 -15.59 -11.51
C GLY A 308 6.35 -16.93 -11.19
N VAL A 309 7.65 -17.02 -11.48
CA VAL A 309 8.42 -18.25 -11.22
C VAL A 309 8.75 -18.35 -9.73
N ILE A 310 7.95 -19.15 -9.01
CA ILE A 310 8.16 -19.44 -7.58
C ILE A 310 8.92 -20.76 -7.39
N THR A 311 9.72 -20.81 -6.33
CA THR A 311 10.51 -21.97 -5.91
C THR A 311 9.75 -22.74 -4.83
N GLU A 312 10.03 -24.04 -4.67
CA GLU A 312 9.32 -24.89 -3.70
C GLU A 312 9.33 -24.33 -2.27
N ASP A 313 10.44 -23.69 -1.87
CA ASP A 313 10.56 -23.07 -0.56
C ASP A 313 9.56 -21.93 -0.31
N VAL A 314 9.13 -21.22 -1.36
CA VAL A 314 8.05 -20.21 -1.30
C VAL A 314 6.72 -20.88 -1.00
N VAL A 315 6.42 -21.97 -1.71
CA VAL A 315 5.19 -22.75 -1.53
C VAL A 315 5.13 -23.34 -0.13
N ASP A 316 6.24 -23.94 0.32
CA ASP A 316 6.38 -24.50 1.67
C ASP A 316 6.18 -23.43 2.74
N LEU A 317 6.82 -22.26 2.61
CA LEU A 317 6.65 -21.17 3.56
C LEU A 317 5.17 -20.74 3.62
N ARG A 318 4.56 -20.46 2.46
CA ARG A 318 3.15 -20.05 2.35
C ARG A 318 2.22 -21.06 3.03
N LYS A 319 2.39 -22.35 2.74
CA LYS A 319 1.58 -23.43 3.33
C LYS A 319 1.84 -23.56 4.83
N SER A 320 3.08 -23.43 5.29
CA SER A 320 3.44 -23.52 6.71
C SER A 320 2.81 -22.45 7.59
N ILE A 321 2.49 -21.28 7.03
CA ILE A 321 1.80 -20.18 7.72
C ILE A 321 0.29 -20.14 7.42
N GLY A 322 -0.20 -21.05 6.57
CA GLY A 322 -1.62 -21.13 6.20
C GLY A 322 -2.11 -19.99 5.31
N ALA A 323 -1.23 -19.23 4.66
CA ALA A 323 -1.62 -18.11 3.82
C ALA A 323 -2.17 -18.59 2.46
N PRO A 324 -3.31 -18.07 1.99
CA PRO A 324 -3.73 -18.29 0.61
C PRO A 324 -2.74 -17.67 -0.38
N GLY A 325 -2.49 -18.38 -1.49
CA GLY A 325 -1.79 -17.83 -2.65
C GLY A 325 -2.76 -17.15 -3.61
N MET A 326 -2.27 -16.79 -4.79
CA MET A 326 -3.05 -16.13 -5.84
C MET A 326 -3.18 -17.02 -7.09
N ALA A 327 -4.32 -16.90 -7.77
CA ALA A 327 -4.49 -17.37 -9.14
C ALA A 327 -5.01 -16.21 -9.99
N VAL A 328 -4.40 -15.96 -11.16
CA VAL A 328 -4.79 -14.86 -12.05
C VAL A 328 -5.16 -15.43 -13.40
N LEU A 329 -6.45 -15.45 -13.72
CA LEU A 329 -6.97 -16.16 -14.89
C LEU A 329 -6.38 -15.67 -16.21
N GLN A 330 -6.02 -14.38 -16.33
CA GLN A 330 -5.34 -13.86 -17.51
C GLN A 330 -3.99 -14.55 -17.81
N PHE A 331 -3.34 -15.18 -16.83
CA PHE A 331 -2.11 -15.94 -17.02
C PHE A 331 -2.34 -17.43 -17.34
N GLY A 332 -3.59 -17.92 -17.26
CA GLY A 332 -3.92 -19.35 -17.37
C GLY A 332 -3.86 -19.93 -18.79
N PHE A 333 -3.96 -19.12 -19.83
CA PHE A 333 -4.20 -19.58 -21.21
C PHE A 333 -2.99 -19.46 -22.16
N GLY A 334 -1.81 -19.16 -21.61
CA GLY A 334 -0.57 -18.95 -22.39
C GLY A 334 0.35 -20.17 -22.49
N SER A 335 0.02 -21.30 -21.87
CA SER A 335 0.86 -22.49 -21.81
C SER A 335 0.02 -23.79 -21.89
N ASP A 336 0.38 -24.84 -21.14
CA ASP A 336 -0.29 -26.15 -21.17
C ASP A 336 -1.29 -26.35 -20.01
N SER A 337 -1.88 -27.54 -19.91
CA SER A 337 -2.87 -27.90 -18.88
C SER A 337 -2.31 -27.91 -17.45
N GLY A 338 -0.99 -27.87 -17.28
CA GLY A 338 -0.30 -27.76 -15.99
C GLY A 338 -0.21 -26.34 -15.45
N ASN A 339 -0.68 -25.32 -16.18
CA ASN A 339 -0.65 -23.94 -15.73
C ASN A 339 -1.44 -23.75 -14.42
N PRO A 340 -0.84 -23.25 -13.34
CA PRO A 340 -1.49 -23.15 -12.02
C PRO A 340 -2.63 -22.13 -11.97
N HIS A 341 -2.76 -21.27 -12.98
CA HIS A 341 -3.84 -20.29 -13.09
C HIS A 341 -5.07 -20.80 -13.85
N LEU A 342 -5.07 -22.07 -14.28
CA LEU A 342 -6.26 -22.72 -14.83
C LEU A 342 -7.19 -23.20 -13.70
N PRO A 343 -8.53 -23.00 -13.81
CA PRO A 343 -9.47 -23.33 -12.75
C PRO A 343 -9.38 -24.76 -12.18
N HIS A 344 -9.06 -25.76 -12.99
CA HIS A 344 -8.94 -27.15 -12.53
C HIS A 344 -7.68 -27.42 -11.69
N ASN A 345 -6.72 -26.49 -11.65
CA ASN A 345 -5.51 -26.56 -10.83
C ASN A 345 -5.59 -25.71 -9.56
N HIS A 346 -6.69 -24.99 -9.33
CA HIS A 346 -6.82 -24.11 -8.16
C HIS A 346 -6.97 -24.91 -6.85
N GLU A 347 -6.48 -24.32 -5.74
CA GLU A 347 -6.62 -24.84 -4.38
C GLU A 347 -7.74 -24.09 -3.62
N TYR A 348 -8.37 -24.72 -2.61
CA TYR A 348 -9.39 -24.04 -1.80
C TYR A 348 -8.83 -22.82 -1.04
N ASN A 349 -7.66 -22.96 -0.41
CA ASN A 349 -6.99 -21.85 0.28
C ASN A 349 -6.22 -20.96 -0.71
N GLN A 350 -6.96 -20.27 -1.57
CA GLN A 350 -6.43 -19.39 -2.61
C GLN A 350 -7.37 -18.22 -2.86
N VAL A 351 -6.84 -17.14 -3.43
CA VAL A 351 -7.61 -16.01 -3.96
C VAL A 351 -7.49 -15.99 -5.48
N VAL A 352 -8.62 -16.12 -6.18
CA VAL A 352 -8.65 -16.07 -7.65
C VAL A 352 -9.03 -14.67 -8.13
N TYR A 353 -8.35 -14.19 -9.15
CA TYR A 353 -8.58 -12.91 -9.82
C TYR A 353 -8.84 -13.14 -11.31
N THR A 354 -9.69 -12.33 -11.93
CA THR A 354 -9.68 -12.21 -13.40
C THR A 354 -8.37 -11.60 -13.87
N GLY A 355 -8.00 -10.48 -13.26
CA GLY A 355 -6.73 -9.76 -13.39
C GLY A 355 -6.48 -8.92 -12.12
N THR A 356 -5.25 -8.49 -11.92
CA THR A 356 -4.88 -7.53 -10.86
C THR A 356 -4.90 -6.10 -11.43
N HIS A 357 -4.50 -5.12 -10.61
CA HIS A 357 -4.33 -3.73 -11.05
C HIS A 357 -3.20 -3.55 -12.10
N ASP A 358 -2.30 -4.52 -12.23
CA ASP A 358 -1.21 -4.55 -13.22
C ASP A 358 -1.63 -5.13 -14.57
N ASN A 359 -2.78 -5.80 -14.63
CA ASN A 359 -3.29 -6.43 -15.86
C ASN A 359 -4.18 -5.47 -16.66
N ASP A 360 -4.33 -5.76 -17.96
CA ASP A 360 -5.29 -5.04 -18.78
C ASP A 360 -6.73 -5.50 -18.50
N THR A 361 -7.70 -4.74 -19.01
CA THR A 361 -9.13 -4.98 -18.86
C THR A 361 -9.72 -5.47 -20.19
N ARG A 362 -11.03 -5.34 -20.42
CA ARG A 362 -11.80 -5.97 -21.52
C ARG A 362 -12.02 -7.47 -21.35
N ILE A 363 -12.17 -7.87 -20.10
CA ILE A 363 -12.48 -9.24 -19.73
C ILE A 363 -13.96 -9.53 -19.94
N SER A 364 -14.28 -10.65 -20.58
CA SER A 364 -15.67 -11.06 -20.76
C SER A 364 -16.29 -11.51 -19.43
N TRP A 365 -17.60 -11.33 -19.28
CA TRP A 365 -18.38 -11.91 -18.16
C TRP A 365 -18.21 -13.43 -18.02
N ALA A 366 -17.74 -14.13 -19.07
CA ALA A 366 -17.42 -15.56 -18.99
C ALA A 366 -16.17 -15.82 -18.12
N LEU A 367 -15.18 -14.93 -18.11
CA LEU A 367 -14.01 -15.08 -17.24
C LEU A 367 -14.35 -14.73 -15.79
N ILE A 368 -15.22 -13.74 -15.56
CA ILE A 368 -15.80 -13.46 -14.22
C ILE A 368 -16.50 -14.73 -13.71
N ARG A 369 -17.32 -15.37 -14.55
CA ARG A 369 -17.96 -16.65 -14.22
C ARG A 369 -16.94 -17.73 -13.86
N ALA A 370 -15.86 -17.86 -14.63
CA ALA A 370 -14.80 -18.84 -14.35
C ALA A 370 -14.11 -18.59 -12.99
N ALA A 371 -13.87 -17.33 -12.63
CA ALA A 371 -13.34 -16.98 -11.30
C ALA A 371 -14.34 -17.34 -10.20
N LEU A 372 -15.62 -17.01 -10.38
CA LEU A 372 -16.67 -17.32 -9.40
C LEU A 372 -16.94 -18.83 -9.28
N SER A 373 -16.78 -19.62 -10.34
CA SER A 373 -16.94 -21.08 -10.28
C SER A 373 -15.71 -21.83 -9.75
N SER A 374 -14.59 -21.14 -9.52
CA SER A 374 -13.36 -21.71 -8.96
C SER A 374 -13.60 -22.33 -7.58
N VAL A 375 -12.79 -23.34 -7.21
CA VAL A 375 -12.75 -23.88 -5.83
C VAL A 375 -12.07 -22.92 -4.83
N ALA A 376 -11.35 -21.90 -5.32
CA ALA A 376 -10.72 -20.89 -4.48
C ALA A 376 -11.75 -20.19 -3.58
N ARG A 377 -11.47 -20.11 -2.27
CA ARG A 377 -12.40 -19.57 -1.26
C ARG A 377 -12.77 -18.11 -1.50
N THR A 378 -11.87 -17.33 -2.11
CA THR A 378 -12.11 -15.91 -2.42
C THR A 378 -11.93 -15.67 -3.92
N ALA A 379 -12.86 -14.94 -4.53
CA ALA A 379 -12.74 -14.46 -5.91
C ALA A 379 -12.83 -12.93 -5.90
N ILE A 380 -11.87 -12.25 -6.54
CA ILE A 380 -11.79 -10.79 -6.61
C ILE A 380 -11.85 -10.36 -8.08
N ILE A 381 -12.75 -9.42 -8.37
CA ILE A 381 -13.01 -8.92 -9.73
C ILE A 381 -12.76 -7.41 -9.73
N PRO A 382 -11.88 -6.88 -10.61
CA PRO A 382 -11.72 -5.45 -10.80
C PRO A 382 -13.04 -4.78 -11.18
N MET A 383 -13.28 -3.56 -10.68
CA MET A 383 -14.49 -2.81 -11.00
C MET A 383 -14.60 -2.52 -12.51
N GLN A 384 -13.47 -2.33 -13.19
CA GLN A 384 -13.40 -2.16 -14.64
C GLN A 384 -13.97 -3.35 -15.42
N ASP A 385 -13.76 -4.58 -14.93
CA ASP A 385 -14.27 -5.80 -15.56
C ASP A 385 -15.79 -5.91 -15.38
N ILE A 386 -16.31 -5.54 -14.19
CA ILE A 386 -17.76 -5.49 -13.93
C ILE A 386 -18.43 -4.49 -14.87
N LEU A 387 -17.79 -3.33 -15.09
CA LEU A 387 -18.25 -2.29 -16.00
C LEU A 387 -17.98 -2.61 -17.49
N GLY A 388 -17.30 -3.71 -17.80
CA GLY A 388 -16.97 -4.11 -19.18
C GLY A 388 -16.08 -3.12 -19.93
N LEU A 389 -15.23 -2.38 -19.23
CA LEU A 389 -14.36 -1.37 -19.82
C LEU A 389 -13.15 -1.98 -20.53
N GLY A 390 -12.57 -1.24 -21.49
CA GLY A 390 -11.36 -1.63 -22.22
C GLY A 390 -10.10 -0.93 -21.70
N SER A 391 -8.98 -1.07 -22.42
CA SER A 391 -7.64 -0.69 -21.95
C SER A 391 -7.45 0.76 -21.52
N SER A 392 -8.33 1.69 -21.92
CA SER A 392 -8.34 3.06 -21.38
C SER A 392 -8.64 3.11 -19.88
N ALA A 393 -9.24 2.07 -19.31
CA ALA A 393 -9.55 1.94 -17.89
C ALA A 393 -8.49 1.18 -17.08
N ARG A 394 -7.40 0.74 -17.72
CA ARG A 394 -6.30 0.04 -17.04
C ARG A 394 -5.71 0.94 -15.93
N MET A 395 -5.47 0.33 -14.77
CA MET A 395 -4.97 1.05 -13.59
C MET A 395 -3.45 1.26 -13.66
N ASN A 396 -2.69 0.22 -13.98
CA ASN A 396 -1.24 0.29 -14.11
C ASN A 396 -0.73 -0.49 -15.32
N ILE A 397 0.26 0.06 -16.00
CA ILE A 397 1.11 -0.65 -16.94
C ILE A 397 2.49 -0.78 -16.29
N PRO A 398 2.89 -1.97 -15.82
CA PRO A 398 4.19 -2.15 -15.17
C PRO A 398 5.35 -1.60 -16.01
N ALA A 399 6.35 -1.03 -15.32
CA ALA A 399 7.55 -0.42 -15.90
C ALA A 399 7.34 0.85 -16.76
N THR A 400 6.14 1.43 -16.81
CA THR A 400 5.91 2.76 -17.39
C THR A 400 5.87 3.84 -16.31
N GLN A 401 6.26 5.06 -16.69
CA GLN A 401 6.40 6.20 -15.76
C GLN A 401 5.20 7.16 -15.75
N PHE A 402 4.29 7.05 -16.72
CA PHE A 402 3.24 8.05 -16.97
C PHE A 402 1.89 7.39 -17.28
N GLY A 403 0.80 8.04 -16.87
CA GLY A 403 -0.57 7.62 -17.20
C GLY A 403 -1.18 6.54 -16.30
N ASN A 404 -0.42 6.04 -15.33
CA ASN A 404 -0.87 5.05 -14.35
C ASN A 404 -1.70 5.69 -13.22
N TRP A 405 -2.37 4.86 -12.43
CA TRP A 405 -3.06 5.19 -11.17
C TRP A 405 -4.14 6.27 -11.29
N SER A 406 -4.59 6.57 -12.51
CA SER A 406 -5.42 7.75 -12.79
C SER A 406 -6.84 7.40 -13.22
N TRP A 407 -7.17 6.12 -13.41
CA TRP A 407 -8.53 5.71 -13.77
C TRP A 407 -9.52 6.01 -12.64
N ARG A 408 -10.72 6.47 -13.02
CA ARG A 408 -11.86 6.70 -12.13
C ARG A 408 -13.14 6.17 -12.79
N ILE A 409 -14.15 5.87 -11.97
CA ILE A 409 -15.52 5.71 -12.46
C ILE A 409 -15.95 7.05 -13.08
N THR A 410 -16.50 7.03 -14.29
CA THR A 410 -16.84 8.23 -15.05
C THR A 410 -18.02 8.98 -14.43
N SER A 411 -18.09 10.30 -14.62
CA SER A 411 -19.16 11.15 -14.08
C SER A 411 -20.56 10.77 -14.56
N SER A 412 -20.66 10.09 -15.70
CA SER A 412 -21.91 9.56 -16.25
C SER A 412 -22.45 8.32 -15.52
N LEU A 413 -21.65 7.70 -14.64
CA LEU A 413 -22.03 6.50 -13.89
C LEU A 413 -22.18 6.83 -12.40
N SER A 414 -23.28 6.38 -11.79
CA SER A 414 -23.46 6.36 -10.34
C SER A 414 -23.66 4.93 -9.86
N PHE A 415 -23.35 4.63 -8.59
CA PHE A 415 -23.62 3.30 -8.04
C PHE A 415 -25.11 2.92 -8.10
N ASP A 416 -26.01 3.90 -8.03
CA ASP A 416 -27.45 3.68 -8.17
C ASP A 416 -27.85 3.22 -9.59
N SER A 417 -27.08 3.61 -10.61
CA SER A 417 -27.31 3.16 -12.00
C SER A 417 -26.82 1.73 -12.31
N LEU A 418 -26.10 1.08 -11.39
CA LEU A 418 -25.46 -0.22 -11.60
C LEU A 418 -26.29 -1.42 -11.10
N GLU A 419 -27.61 -1.26 -11.03
CA GLU A 419 -28.50 -2.33 -10.53
C GLU A 419 -28.43 -3.60 -11.40
N ALA A 420 -28.30 -3.43 -12.72
CA ALA A 420 -28.23 -4.56 -13.65
C ALA A 420 -26.95 -5.38 -13.44
N GLU A 421 -25.80 -4.72 -13.32
CA GLU A 421 -24.51 -5.33 -13.01
C GLU A 421 -24.52 -6.00 -11.65
N ALA A 422 -25.08 -5.33 -10.63
CA ALA A 422 -25.20 -5.86 -9.28
C ALA A 422 -26.06 -7.13 -9.25
N ARG A 423 -27.20 -7.14 -9.96
CA ARG A 423 -28.09 -8.30 -10.06
C ARG A 423 -27.41 -9.46 -10.77
N LYS A 424 -26.77 -9.20 -11.91
CA LYS A 424 -26.04 -10.21 -12.67
C LYS A 424 -24.91 -10.84 -11.85
N LEU A 425 -24.17 -10.03 -11.08
CA LEU A 425 -23.15 -10.53 -10.17
C LEU A 425 -23.76 -11.36 -9.05
N ARG A 426 -24.85 -10.89 -8.42
CA ARG A 426 -25.57 -11.60 -7.35
C ARG A 426 -26.07 -12.98 -7.81
N ASP A 427 -26.63 -13.09 -9.00
CA ASP A 427 -27.12 -14.36 -9.54
C ASP A 427 -25.98 -15.38 -9.72
N MET A 428 -24.80 -14.92 -10.18
CA MET A 428 -23.63 -15.78 -10.28
C MET A 428 -23.07 -16.15 -8.90
N LEU A 429 -23.03 -15.21 -7.96
CA LEU A 429 -22.61 -15.50 -6.57
C LEU A 429 -23.53 -16.56 -5.94
N ALA A 430 -24.85 -16.47 -6.15
CA ALA A 430 -25.81 -17.47 -5.69
C ALA A 430 -25.56 -18.84 -6.33
N MET A 431 -25.36 -18.87 -7.65
CA MET A 431 -25.13 -20.10 -8.41
C MET A 431 -23.88 -20.86 -7.96
N TYR A 432 -22.83 -20.15 -7.56
CA TYR A 432 -21.54 -20.74 -7.17
C TYR A 432 -21.29 -20.74 -5.65
N GLY A 433 -22.31 -20.49 -4.83
CA GLY A 433 -22.23 -20.60 -3.37
C GLY A 433 -21.33 -19.56 -2.71
N ARG A 434 -21.42 -18.29 -3.12
CA ARG A 434 -20.60 -17.15 -2.64
C ARG A 434 -21.41 -15.98 -2.07
N LEU A 435 -22.63 -16.23 -1.59
CA LEU A 435 -23.49 -15.22 -0.94
C LEU A 435 -23.33 -15.20 0.58
#